data_AF-A0A0J8YCD6-F1
#
_entry.id   AF-A0A0J8YCD6-F1
#
_cell.length_a   1.000
_cell.length_b   1.000
_cell.length_c   1.000
_cell.angle_alpha   90.00
_cell.angle_beta   90.00
_cell.angle_gamma   90.00
#
_symmetry.space_group_name_H-M   'P 1'
#
loop_
_entity.id
_entity.type
_entity.pdbx_description
1 polymer ?
#
loop_
_entity_poly.entity_id
_entity_poly.type
_entity_poly.pdbx_seq_one_letter_code
_entity_poly.pdbx_strand_id
1 'polypeptide(L)'
;MLKNRALLVGIVVSVCSLIAGCTKQQPGGFTEIDHDKVAHTYQVRYQSHKLDHAALNAYIIQRCAQQGFDKVDPLPEEAGSLPGYTTRWFQCNYKIKN
;
A
#
# COMPACT_ATOMS: atom_id res chain seq x y z
N MET A 1 4.89 -5.94 -62.84
CA MET A 1 5.13 -4.74 -62.00
C MET A 1 3.79 -4.10 -61.68
N LEU A 2 3.32 -4.16 -60.44
CA LEU A 2 2.73 -3.04 -59.67
C LEU A 2 2.34 -3.57 -58.28
N LYS A 3 2.91 -2.95 -57.25
CA LYS A 3 2.58 -3.10 -55.84
C LYS A 3 1.07 -2.93 -55.61
N ASN A 4 0.52 -3.69 -54.67
CA ASN A 4 -0.37 -3.10 -53.66
C ASN A 4 -0.30 -3.90 -52.35
N ARG A 5 0.53 -3.37 -51.44
CA ARG A 5 0.41 -3.60 -50.00
C ARG A 5 -0.88 -2.90 -49.55
N ALA A 6 -1.82 -3.64 -48.99
CA ALA A 6 -2.92 -3.04 -48.25
C ALA A 6 -3.15 -3.85 -46.97
N LEU A 7 -2.66 -3.24 -45.89
CA LEU A 7 -3.22 -3.24 -44.54
C LEU A 7 -3.44 -4.60 -43.85
N LEU A 8 -2.36 -5.13 -43.28
CA LEU A 8 -2.45 -5.68 -41.93
C LEU A 8 -2.63 -4.49 -40.96
N VAL A 9 -3.88 -4.13 -40.67
CA VAL A 9 -4.28 -3.26 -39.56
C VAL A 9 -5.20 -4.12 -38.72
N GLY A 10 -4.70 -4.61 -37.58
CA GLY A 10 -4.92 -3.92 -36.32
C GLY A 10 -6.27 -4.39 -35.81
N ILE A 11 -6.34 -5.15 -34.73
CA ILE A 11 -6.43 -4.54 -33.41
C ILE A 11 -6.08 -5.64 -32.39
N VAL A 12 -4.94 -5.51 -31.72
CA VAL A 12 -4.72 -6.15 -30.43
C VAL A 12 -5.17 -5.12 -29.40
N VAL A 13 -6.47 -5.10 -29.05
CA VAL A 13 -6.89 -4.37 -27.84
C VAL A 13 -6.38 -5.18 -26.66
N SER A 14 -5.15 -4.90 -26.25
CA SER A 14 -4.67 -5.32 -24.94
C SER A 14 -5.47 -4.49 -23.93
N VAL A 15 -6.53 -5.08 -23.40
CA VAL A 15 -7.33 -4.50 -22.31
C VAL A 15 -6.45 -4.50 -21.07
N CYS A 16 -5.67 -3.44 -20.88
CA CYS A 16 -5.08 -3.10 -19.60
C CYS A 16 -6.19 -2.58 -18.68
N SER A 17 -7.04 -3.50 -18.22
CA SER A 17 -7.87 -3.25 -17.04
C SER A 17 -6.92 -3.07 -15.87
N LEU A 18 -6.55 -1.83 -15.57
CA LEU A 18 -5.96 -1.47 -14.30
C LEU A 18 -6.97 -1.89 -13.25
N ILE A 19 -6.70 -3.00 -12.57
CA ILE A 19 -7.49 -3.48 -11.44
C ILE A 19 -7.23 -2.48 -10.32
N ALA A 20 -7.90 -1.34 -10.36
CA ALA A 20 -7.93 -0.41 -9.25
C ALA A 20 -8.69 -1.13 -8.13
N GLY A 21 -7.96 -1.88 -7.31
CA GLY A 21 -8.51 -2.42 -6.07
C GLY A 21 -9.07 -1.26 -5.28
N CYS A 22 -10.34 -1.32 -4.90
CA CYS A 22 -10.94 -0.37 -3.96
C CYS A 22 -10.22 -0.52 -2.62
N THR A 23 -9.11 0.19 -2.42
CA THR A 23 -8.42 0.23 -1.14
C THR A 23 -9.36 0.90 -0.14
N LYS A 24 -9.85 0.15 0.85
CA LYS A 24 -10.79 0.67 1.84
C LYS A 24 -10.07 1.68 2.72
N GLN A 25 -10.49 2.95 2.63
CA GLN A 25 -10.05 3.98 3.56
C GLN A 25 -10.48 3.60 4.97
N GLN A 26 -9.52 3.62 5.90
CA GLN A 26 -9.79 3.30 7.29
C GLN A 26 -10.35 4.54 8.02
N PRO A 27 -11.22 4.34 9.02
CA PRO A 27 -11.51 5.39 10.00
C PRO A 27 -10.18 5.91 10.57
N GLY A 28 -9.97 7.24 10.56
CA GLY A 28 -8.71 7.86 10.99
C GLY A 28 -7.82 8.40 9.86
N GLY A 29 -8.29 8.41 8.60
CA GLY A 29 -7.65 9.20 7.54
C GLY A 29 -6.42 8.57 6.88
N PHE A 30 -6.27 7.24 7.00
CA PHE A 30 -5.21 6.47 6.36
C PHE A 30 -5.78 5.30 5.53
N THR A 31 -4.91 4.66 4.77
CA THR A 31 -5.24 3.48 3.95
C THR A 31 -4.07 2.52 4.00
N GLU A 32 -4.30 1.25 4.35
CA GLU A 32 -3.31 0.17 4.12
C GLU A 32 -3.20 -0.04 2.60
N ILE A 33 -2.00 0.13 2.06
CA ILE A 33 -1.75 0.09 0.61
C ILE A 33 -0.84 -1.07 0.21
N ASP A 34 -0.10 -1.66 1.15
CA ASP A 34 0.74 -2.83 0.89
C ASP A 34 1.03 -3.63 2.17
N HIS A 35 1.43 -4.88 2.01
CA HIS A 35 1.86 -5.79 3.09
C HIS A 35 2.87 -6.81 2.55
N ASP A 36 4.09 -6.79 3.10
CA ASP A 36 5.08 -7.83 2.87
C ASP A 36 4.95 -8.92 3.94
N LYS A 37 4.54 -10.12 3.52
CA LYS A 37 4.35 -11.27 4.40
C LYS A 37 5.64 -11.89 4.91
N VAL A 38 6.74 -11.76 4.15
CA VAL A 38 8.04 -12.32 4.51
C VAL A 38 8.72 -11.40 5.50
N ALA A 39 8.68 -10.10 5.24
CA ALA A 39 9.21 -9.10 6.15
C ALA A 39 8.26 -8.80 7.32
N HIS A 40 6.99 -9.21 7.27
CA HIS A 40 5.97 -8.87 8.27
C HIS A 40 5.77 -7.35 8.44
N THR A 41 5.70 -6.63 7.32
CA THR A 41 5.55 -5.17 7.29
C THR A 41 4.26 -4.74 6.63
N TYR A 42 3.63 -3.69 7.16
CA TYR A 42 2.42 -3.09 6.57
C TYR A 42 2.72 -1.67 6.12
N GLN A 43 2.40 -1.33 4.87
CA GLN A 43 2.52 0.04 4.37
C GLN A 43 1.16 0.74 4.45
N VAL A 44 1.18 1.95 5.00
CA VAL A 44 0.02 2.83 5.00
C VAL A 44 0.32 4.11 4.24
N ARG A 45 -0.74 4.71 3.70
CA ARG A 45 -0.74 6.03 3.06
C ARG A 45 -1.73 6.96 3.76
N TYR A 46 -1.34 8.21 3.97
CA TYR A 46 -2.19 9.24 4.59
C TYR A 46 -1.77 10.65 4.16
N GLN A 47 -2.63 11.64 4.44
CA GLN A 47 -2.24 13.05 4.42
C GLN A 47 -2.00 13.48 5.86
N SER A 48 -0.83 14.03 6.20
CA SER A 48 -0.46 14.28 7.61
C SER A 48 -1.46 15.16 8.36
N HIS A 49 -2.10 16.12 7.69
CA HIS A 49 -3.09 17.01 8.30
C HIS A 49 -4.48 16.38 8.51
N LYS A 50 -4.72 15.17 7.99
CA LYS A 50 -5.97 14.41 8.15
C LYS A 50 -5.80 13.12 8.95
N LEU A 51 -4.58 12.83 9.39
CA LEU A 51 -4.25 11.59 10.07
C LEU A 51 -4.65 11.66 11.55
N ASP A 52 -5.46 10.71 11.98
CA ASP A 52 -5.58 10.37 13.39
C ASP A 52 -4.48 9.36 13.75
N HIS A 53 -3.44 9.84 14.43
CA HIS A 53 -2.31 9.02 14.83
C HIS A 53 -2.69 7.92 15.82
N ALA A 54 -3.67 8.15 16.70
CA ALA A 54 -4.10 7.16 17.67
C ALA A 54 -4.84 6.01 16.97
N ALA A 55 -5.73 6.35 16.02
CA ALA A 55 -6.43 5.36 15.21
C ALA A 55 -5.46 4.51 14.38
N LEU A 56 -4.47 5.14 13.73
CA LEU A 56 -3.45 4.40 12.97
C LEU A 56 -2.63 3.47 13.86
N ASN A 57 -2.16 3.95 15.01
CA ASN A 57 -1.36 3.14 15.93
C ASN A 57 -2.17 1.94 16.45
N ALA A 58 -3.43 2.16 16.86
CA ALA A 58 -4.31 1.09 17.32
C ALA A 58 -4.55 0.04 16.21
N TYR A 59 -4.78 0.50 14.98
CA TYR A 59 -4.96 -0.37 13.82
C TYR A 59 -3.75 -1.27 13.58
N ILE A 60 -2.54 -0.71 13.51
CA ILE A 60 -1.34 -1.50 13.23
C ILE A 60 -1.00 -2.43 14.38
N ILE A 61 -1.16 -2.00 15.64
CA ILE A 61 -0.97 -2.86 16.82
C ILE A 61 -1.90 -4.07 16.74
N GLN A 62 -3.18 -3.85 16.46
CA GLN A 62 -4.15 -4.92 16.31
C GLN A 62 -3.77 -5.85 15.14
N ARG A 63 -3.32 -5.29 14.02
CA ARG A 63 -2.92 -6.05 12.83
C ARG A 63 -1.73 -6.97 13.10
N CYS A 64 -0.70 -6.46 13.76
CA CYS A 64 0.47 -7.24 14.18
C CYS A 64 0.09 -8.31 15.21
N ALA A 65 -0.75 -7.97 16.20
CA ALA A 65 -1.23 -8.92 17.21
C ALA A 65 -2.02 -10.09 16.61
N GLN A 66 -2.83 -9.84 15.57
CA GLN A 66 -3.53 -10.90 14.83
C GLN A 66 -2.58 -11.89 14.13
N GLN A 67 -1.34 -11.50 13.87
CA GLN A 67 -0.29 -12.37 13.32
C GLN A 67 0.62 -12.95 14.41
N GLY A 68 0.34 -12.68 15.70
CA GLY A 68 1.08 -13.19 16.84
C GLY A 68 2.24 -12.31 17.30
N PHE A 69 2.45 -11.13 16.71
CA PHE A 69 3.50 -10.19 17.10
C PHE A 69 3.05 -9.29 18.26
N ASP A 70 3.94 -8.96 19.18
CA ASP A 70 3.64 -8.13 20.36
C ASP A 70 4.40 -6.79 20.39
N LYS A 71 5.12 -6.47 19.30
CA LYS A 71 5.82 -5.21 19.06
C LYS A 71 5.52 -4.69 17.66
N VAL A 72 5.42 -3.37 17.55
CA VAL A 72 5.35 -2.64 16.28
C VAL A 72 6.45 -1.60 16.27
N ASP A 73 7.25 -1.58 15.21
CA ASP A 73 8.27 -0.57 14.98
C ASP A 73 7.92 0.24 13.72
N PRO A 74 7.67 1.56 13.83
CA PRO A 74 7.49 2.39 12.65
C PRO A 74 8.82 2.56 11.92
N LEU A 75 8.79 2.39 10.60
CA LEU A 75 9.91 2.74 9.72
C LEU A 75 9.82 4.22 9.33
N PRO A 76 10.89 4.80 8.73
CA PRO A 76 10.88 6.18 8.29
C PRO A 76 9.68 6.51 7.38
N GLU A 77 9.23 7.75 7.44
CA GLU A 77 8.25 8.27 6.49
C GLU A 77 8.90 8.50 5.14
N GLU A 78 8.14 8.22 4.08
CA GLU A 78 8.53 8.41 2.70
C GLU A 78 7.51 9.29 1.99
N ALA A 79 7.96 10.06 1.00
CA ALA A 79 7.05 10.79 0.13
C ALA A 79 6.20 9.79 -0.67
N GLY A 80 4.88 9.92 -0.59
CA GLY A 80 3.98 9.08 -1.37
C GLY A 80 4.05 9.40 -2.86
N SER A 81 3.66 8.45 -3.71
CA SER A 81 3.54 8.65 -5.15
C SER A 81 2.42 9.65 -5.55
N LEU A 82 1.49 9.94 -4.63
CA LEU A 82 0.44 10.94 -4.81
C LEU A 82 0.85 12.26 -4.15
N PRO A 83 0.69 13.42 -4.85
CA PRO A 83 1.00 14.72 -4.28
C PRO A 83 0.28 14.98 -2.95
N GLY A 84 1.02 15.41 -1.93
CA GLY A 84 0.48 15.71 -0.60
C GLY A 84 0.12 14.48 0.25
N TYR A 85 0.52 13.28 -0.17
CA TYR A 85 0.43 12.06 0.62
C TYR A 85 1.81 11.61 1.10
N THR A 86 1.81 11.02 2.27
CA THR A 86 2.95 10.37 2.92
C THR A 86 2.68 8.87 2.98
N THR A 87 3.73 8.08 2.86
CA THR A 87 3.69 6.64 3.14
C THR A 87 4.60 6.30 4.30
N ARG A 88 4.22 5.30 5.10
CA ARG A 88 5.06 4.75 6.15
C ARG A 88 4.87 3.24 6.23
N TRP A 89 5.97 2.52 6.37
CA TRP A 89 5.97 1.11 6.70
C TRP A 89 5.98 0.91 8.22
N PHE A 90 5.32 -0.14 8.68
CA PHE A 90 5.33 -0.59 10.07
C PHE A 90 5.78 -2.04 10.11
N GLN A 91 6.82 -2.32 10.90
CA GLN A 91 7.38 -3.64 11.09
C GLN A 91 6.72 -4.32 12.30
N CYS A 92 6.11 -5.47 12.11
CA CYS A 92 5.66 -6.32 13.20
C CYS A 92 6.84 -7.16 13.72
N ASN A 93 7.04 -7.17 15.04
CA ASN A 93 8.17 -7.82 15.69
C ASN A 93 7.75 -8.50 17.00
N TYR A 94 8.67 -9.27 17.58
CA TYR A 94 8.57 -9.76 18.95
C TYR A 94 9.35 -8.86 19.91
N LYS A 95 8.80 -8.63 21.10
CA LYS A 95 9.55 -8.06 22.22
C LYS A 95 10.57 -9.09 22.68
N ILE A 96 11.84 -8.75 22.54
CA ILE A 96 12.91 -9.50 23.19
C ILE A 96 12.78 -9.23 24.69
N LYS A 97 12.39 -10.26 25.46
CA LYS A 97 12.46 -10.21 26.92
C LYS A 97 13.93 -10.36 27.28
N ASN A 98 14.47 -9.34 27.95
CA ASN A 98 15.83 -9.37 28.51
C ASN A 98 15.79 -9.65 30.00
#